data_AF-A0A7S2I8K0-F1
#
_entry.id   AF-A0A7S2I8K0-F1
#
_cell.length_a   1.000
_cell.length_b   1.000
_cell.length_c   1.000
_cell.angle_alpha   90.00
_cell.angle_beta   90.00
_cell.angle_gamma   90.00
#
_symmetry.space_group_name_H-M   'P 1'
#
loop_
_entity.id
_entity.type
_entity.pdbx_description
1 polymer ?
#
loop_
_entity_poly.entity_id
_entity_poly.type
_entity_poly.pdbx_seq_one_letter_code
_entity_poly.pdbx_strand_id
1 'polypeptide(L)'
;PMHVVPGEEFVRMRDVQPYQDLKAIGAVVQHRPDMGPGAVVVFVSHQWTTTDHPDPDFRQLSVLQELFRRGKEKLVRAETDLYTRLTFRSRSRIKRSAVQLSSGCALWYDYFSVPQPDAPGVPCHRRAALRAEMADAVSSIPGYVAAATHFVILAPDIHRADLPGGLMGYRSWKTRGWCRLERMAHVLSKGNQCMMVVTNAERVFELGPYDWLFDAVGHGSFTVDADRARLREVLDELIDRKLSALLRQGDLDTYRRLKTRRSSLVQ
;
A
#
# COMPACT_ATOMS: atom_id res chain seq x y z
N PRO A 1 -3.92 -5.71 -15.47
CA PRO A 1 -4.22 -4.25 -15.54
C PRO A 1 -4.56 -3.74 -14.14
N MET A 2 -4.15 -2.51 -13.81
CA MET A 2 -4.46 -1.93 -12.50
C MET A 2 -5.92 -1.46 -12.48
N HIS A 3 -6.68 -1.89 -11.48
CA HIS A 3 -8.05 -1.44 -11.24
C HIS A 3 -8.12 -0.58 -10.00
N VAL A 4 -8.87 0.52 -10.06
CA VAL A 4 -8.92 1.54 -9.02
C VAL A 4 -10.36 2.02 -8.83
N VAL A 5 -10.64 2.56 -7.64
CA VAL A 5 -11.89 3.27 -7.36
C VAL A 5 -11.63 4.76 -7.46
N PRO A 6 -12.36 5.52 -8.30
CA PRO A 6 -12.24 6.98 -8.33
C PRO A 6 -12.51 7.59 -6.96
N GLY A 7 -11.77 8.64 -6.59
CA GLY A 7 -11.88 9.26 -5.27
C GLY A 7 -13.27 9.82 -4.97
N GLU A 8 -14.01 10.25 -6.00
CA GLU A 8 -15.41 10.64 -5.89
C GLU A 8 -16.34 9.50 -5.48
N GLU A 9 -16.10 8.29 -5.99
CA GLU A 9 -16.84 7.11 -5.52
C GLU A 9 -16.39 6.69 -4.14
N PHE A 10 -15.09 6.71 -3.87
CA PHE A 10 -14.56 6.37 -2.56
C PHE A 10 -15.16 7.22 -1.43
N VAL A 11 -15.32 8.53 -1.62
CA VAL A 11 -15.93 9.40 -0.58
C VAL A 11 -17.44 9.14 -0.35
N ARG A 12 -18.10 8.43 -1.28
CA ARG A 12 -19.51 8.02 -1.17
C ARG A 12 -19.69 6.62 -0.57
N MET A 13 -18.66 5.77 -0.59
CA MET A 13 -18.70 4.42 -0.03
C MET A 13 -19.09 4.43 1.45
N ARG A 14 -19.87 3.44 1.87
CA ARG A 14 -20.29 3.25 3.27
C ARG A 14 -19.79 1.93 3.87
N ASP A 15 -19.42 1.00 3.01
CA ASP A 15 -18.88 -0.31 3.31
C ASP A 15 -17.77 -0.64 2.29
N VAL A 16 -16.96 -1.66 2.59
CA VAL A 16 -15.94 -2.15 1.65
C VAL A 16 -16.53 -3.31 0.87
N GLN A 17 -16.85 -3.08 -0.39
CA GLN A 17 -17.45 -4.10 -1.25
C GLN A 17 -16.35 -4.82 -2.06
N PRO A 18 -16.53 -6.11 -2.38
CA PRO A 18 -15.53 -6.85 -3.14
C PRO A 18 -15.44 -6.34 -4.58
N TYR A 19 -14.26 -6.48 -5.19
CA TYR A 19 -13.96 -6.01 -6.55
C TYR A 19 -15.05 -6.32 -7.58
N GLN A 20 -15.54 -7.57 -7.64
CA GLN A 20 -16.52 -7.97 -8.65
C GLN A 20 -17.88 -7.25 -8.51
N ASP A 21 -18.27 -6.87 -7.30
CA ASP A 21 -19.55 -6.20 -7.05
C ASP A 21 -19.44 -4.73 -7.45
N LEU A 22 -18.35 -4.06 -7.06
CA LEU A 22 -18.08 -2.69 -7.50
C LEU A 22 -17.84 -2.61 -9.01
N LYS A 23 -17.22 -3.62 -9.60
CA LYS A 23 -17.04 -3.71 -11.06
C LYS A 23 -18.37 -3.86 -11.78
N ALA A 24 -19.32 -4.63 -11.23
CA ALA A 24 -20.64 -4.83 -11.83
C ALA A 24 -21.47 -3.53 -11.89
N ILE A 25 -21.30 -2.63 -10.92
CA ILE A 25 -21.95 -1.31 -10.89
C ILE A 25 -21.11 -0.18 -11.52
N GLY A 26 -19.94 -0.51 -12.08
CA GLY A 26 -19.06 0.47 -12.73
C GLY A 26 -18.27 1.39 -11.78
N ALA A 27 -18.26 1.11 -10.47
CA ALA A 27 -17.53 1.90 -9.48
C ALA A 27 -16.02 1.63 -9.48
N VAL A 28 -15.60 0.46 -9.96
CA VAL A 28 -14.18 0.14 -10.20
C VAL A 28 -13.87 0.35 -11.68
N VAL A 29 -12.81 1.11 -11.95
CA VAL A 29 -12.35 1.44 -13.31
C VAL A 29 -10.94 0.92 -13.54
N GLN A 30 -10.61 0.59 -14.78
CA GLN A 30 -9.23 0.30 -15.16
C GLN A 30 -8.45 1.63 -15.18
N HIS A 31 -7.37 1.71 -14.42
CA HIS A 31 -6.49 2.88 -14.44
C HIS A 31 -5.82 3.03 -15.81
N ARG A 32 -5.83 4.26 -16.32
CA ARG A 32 -5.10 4.65 -17.52
C ARG A 32 -4.34 5.96 -17.27
N PRO A 33 -3.12 6.13 -17.82
CA PRO A 33 -2.34 7.35 -17.63
C PRO A 33 -3.01 8.63 -18.17
N ASP A 34 -3.99 8.51 -19.07
CA ASP A 34 -4.71 9.60 -19.72
C ASP A 34 -5.97 10.08 -18.94
N MET A 35 -6.23 9.58 -17.73
CA MET A 35 -7.44 9.86 -16.94
C MET A 35 -7.50 11.23 -16.22
N GLY A 36 -6.71 12.23 -16.63
CA GLY A 36 -6.71 13.56 -15.98
C GLY A 36 -6.34 13.49 -14.49
N PRO A 37 -7.10 14.11 -13.55
CA PRO A 37 -6.86 13.95 -12.10
C PRO A 37 -6.83 12.49 -11.63
N GLY A 38 -7.65 11.62 -12.25
CA GLY A 38 -7.67 10.17 -11.99
C GLY A 38 -6.41 9.43 -12.45
N ALA A 39 -5.45 10.13 -13.08
CA ALA A 39 -4.10 9.63 -13.29
C ALA A 39 -3.31 9.55 -11.97
N VAL A 40 -3.69 10.32 -10.94
CA VAL A 40 -3.06 10.25 -9.61
C VAL A 40 -3.61 9.04 -8.88
N VAL A 41 -2.79 8.00 -8.74
CA VAL A 41 -3.16 6.78 -8.01
C VAL A 41 -2.55 6.80 -6.61
N VAL A 42 -3.40 6.57 -5.62
CA VAL A 42 -3.02 6.34 -4.23
C VAL A 42 -3.07 4.83 -3.98
N PHE A 43 -1.90 4.22 -3.82
CA PHE A 43 -1.78 2.85 -3.36
C PHE A 43 -1.97 2.83 -1.85
N VAL A 44 -2.99 2.12 -1.38
CA VAL A 44 -3.32 2.00 0.05
C VAL A 44 -2.86 0.65 0.56
N SER A 45 -1.73 0.64 1.25
CA SER A 45 -1.26 -0.50 2.03
C SER A 45 -1.93 -0.49 3.41
N HIS A 46 -2.50 -1.60 3.82
CA HIS A 46 -3.22 -1.73 5.09
C HIS A 46 -3.12 -3.15 5.63
N GLN A 47 -3.52 -3.34 6.89
CA GLN A 47 -3.59 -4.67 7.50
C GLN A 47 -5.05 -5.13 7.51
N TRP A 48 -5.32 -6.34 7.01
CA TRP A 48 -6.64 -6.95 7.15
C TRP A 48 -7.01 -7.14 8.63
N THR A 49 -8.21 -6.66 9.00
CA THR A 49 -8.73 -6.76 10.36
C THR A 49 -9.36 -8.10 10.66
N THR A 50 -9.77 -8.88 9.66
CA THR A 50 -10.27 -10.26 9.83
C THR A 50 -9.70 -11.19 8.77
N THR A 51 -10.02 -12.48 8.83
CA THR A 51 -9.57 -13.47 7.85
C THR A 51 -10.28 -13.31 6.50
N ASP A 52 -11.58 -13.01 6.53
CA ASP A 52 -12.44 -13.03 5.34
C ASP A 52 -12.72 -11.64 4.77
N HIS A 53 -12.48 -10.60 5.56
CA HIS A 53 -12.75 -9.22 5.17
C HIS A 53 -11.69 -8.24 5.71
N PRO A 54 -11.19 -7.31 4.88
CA PRO A 54 -10.13 -6.39 5.27
C PRO A 54 -10.55 -5.36 6.33
N ASP A 55 -11.80 -4.90 6.29
CA ASP A 55 -12.34 -3.83 7.14
C ASP A 55 -13.88 -3.88 7.23
N PRO A 56 -14.47 -4.89 7.91
CA PRO A 56 -15.91 -5.18 7.84
C PRO A 56 -16.78 -4.06 8.41
N ASP A 57 -16.26 -3.35 9.40
CA ASP A 57 -16.94 -2.23 10.06
C ASP A 57 -16.57 -0.87 9.46
N PHE A 58 -15.87 -0.85 8.32
CA PHE A 58 -15.41 0.37 7.65
C PHE A 58 -14.56 1.30 8.55
N ARG A 59 -13.85 0.74 9.55
CA ARG A 59 -13.12 1.50 10.58
C ARG A 59 -11.78 2.01 10.08
N GLN A 60 -11.11 1.30 9.18
CA GLN A 60 -9.87 1.76 8.56
C GLN A 60 -10.17 2.78 7.47
N LEU A 61 -11.01 2.40 6.51
CA LEU A 61 -11.26 3.23 5.34
C LEU A 61 -12.04 4.50 5.68
N SER A 62 -12.87 4.53 6.73
CA SER A 62 -13.48 5.78 7.20
C SER A 62 -12.45 6.85 7.61
N VAL A 63 -11.32 6.46 8.19
CA VAL A 63 -10.23 7.38 8.54
C VAL A 63 -9.62 7.99 7.28
N LEU A 64 -9.33 7.18 6.27
CA LEU A 64 -8.83 7.66 4.98
C LEU A 64 -9.87 8.50 4.24
N GLN A 65 -11.14 8.12 4.31
CA GLN A 65 -12.25 8.81 3.69
C GLN A 65 -12.42 10.21 4.27
N GLU A 66 -12.36 10.35 5.59
CA GLU A 66 -12.38 11.64 6.28
C GLU A 66 -11.18 12.51 5.91
N LEU A 67 -10.00 11.91 5.75
CA LEU A 67 -8.81 12.61 5.24
C LEU A 67 -9.04 13.17 3.83
N PHE A 68 -9.65 12.38 2.93
CA PHE A 68 -9.97 12.82 1.57
C PHE A 68 -11.03 13.94 1.54
N ARG A 69 -12.00 13.92 2.46
CA ARG A 69 -12.98 15.00 2.61
C ARG A 69 -12.30 16.29 3.08
N ARG A 70 -11.43 16.21 4.09
CA ARG A 70 -10.67 17.35 4.63
C ARG A 70 -9.65 17.91 3.64
N GLY A 71 -9.01 17.06 2.85
CA GLY A 71 -8.03 17.45 1.85
C GLY A 71 -8.57 18.38 0.75
N LYS A 72 -9.89 18.42 0.56
CA LYS A 72 -10.54 19.42 -0.32
C LYS A 72 -10.52 20.84 0.27
N GLU A 73 -10.52 20.97 1.59
CA GLU A 73 -10.74 22.24 2.29
C GLU A 73 -9.48 22.78 2.97
N LYS A 74 -8.57 21.90 3.42
CA LYS A 74 -7.34 22.27 4.13
C LYS A 74 -6.18 21.37 3.73
N LEU A 75 -5.00 21.97 3.60
CA LEU A 75 -3.75 21.22 3.47
C LEU A 75 -3.54 20.35 4.71
N VAL A 76 -3.46 19.04 4.50
CA VAL A 76 -3.12 18.09 5.56
C VAL A 76 -1.69 18.35 6.00
N ARG A 77 -1.49 18.49 7.31
CA ARG A 77 -0.16 18.73 7.88
C ARG A 77 0.65 17.45 7.81
N ALA A 78 1.61 17.42 6.89
CA ALA A 78 2.65 16.41 6.86
C ALA A 78 3.68 16.67 7.97
N GLU A 79 3.91 15.68 8.82
CA GLU A 79 4.94 15.71 9.86
C GLU A 79 5.94 14.57 9.63
N THR A 80 7.24 14.80 9.78
CA THR A 80 8.22 13.69 9.80
C THR A 80 8.18 13.03 11.17
N ASP A 81 8.16 11.70 11.21
CA ASP A 81 8.20 10.99 12.48
C ASP A 81 9.50 11.31 13.27
N LEU A 82 9.38 11.33 14.60
CA LEU A 82 10.46 11.78 15.49
C LEU A 82 11.69 10.88 15.37
N TYR A 83 11.51 9.56 15.21
CA TYR A 83 12.61 8.62 15.07
C TYR A 83 13.41 8.90 13.80
N THR A 84 12.76 9.12 12.67
CA THR A 84 13.41 9.52 11.42
C THR A 84 14.16 10.83 11.58
N ARG A 85 13.53 11.83 12.21
CA ARG A 85 14.12 13.15 12.39
C ARG A 85 15.37 13.10 13.26
N LEU A 86 15.36 12.30 14.32
CA LEU A 86 16.49 12.15 15.25
C LEU A 86 17.60 11.27 14.68
N THR A 87 17.26 10.11 14.12
CA THR A 87 18.23 9.09 13.69
C THR A 87 18.92 9.47 12.38
N PHE A 88 18.17 9.99 11.41
CA PHE A 88 18.68 10.26 10.07
C PHE A 88 18.93 11.74 9.79
N ARG A 89 18.62 12.62 10.76
CA ARG A 89 18.62 14.09 10.58
C ARG A 89 17.88 14.53 9.31
N SER A 90 16.93 13.71 8.86
CA SER A 90 16.23 13.90 7.60
C SER A 90 15.17 14.99 7.76
N ARG A 91 15.11 15.90 6.78
CA ARG A 91 14.00 16.84 6.64
C ARG A 91 12.86 16.15 5.87
N SER A 92 11.62 16.53 6.18
CA SER A 92 10.44 16.10 5.42
C SER A 92 10.65 16.38 3.92
N ARG A 93 10.50 15.37 3.07
CA ARG A 93 10.44 15.56 1.60
C ARG A 93 9.03 15.90 1.16
N ILE A 94 8.02 15.64 1.99
CA ILE A 94 6.68 16.17 1.79
C ILE A 94 6.72 17.69 2.01
N LYS A 95 6.62 18.46 0.92
CA LYS A 95 6.25 19.87 1.06
C LYS A 95 4.86 19.93 1.71
N ARG A 96 4.63 20.85 2.65
CA ARG A 96 3.32 21.08 3.30
C ARG A 96 2.15 21.22 2.32
N SER A 97 2.43 21.57 1.05
CA SER A 97 1.49 21.71 -0.05
C SER A 97 1.32 20.46 -0.94
N ALA A 98 2.09 19.38 -0.74
CA ALA A 98 2.28 18.32 -1.74
C ALA A 98 1.44 17.04 -1.52
N VAL A 99 0.63 16.96 -0.46
CA VAL A 99 -0.28 15.83 -0.24
C VAL A 99 -1.69 16.31 -0.45
N GLN A 100 -2.09 16.43 -1.71
CA GLN A 100 -3.47 16.73 -2.07
C GLN A 100 -4.24 15.42 -2.27
N LEU A 101 -4.34 14.61 -1.20
CA LEU A 101 -5.26 13.48 -1.16
C LEU A 101 -6.68 14.06 -1.20
N SER A 102 -7.36 13.85 -2.31
CA SER A 102 -8.66 14.46 -2.58
C SER A 102 -9.49 13.55 -3.48
N SER A 103 -10.76 13.90 -3.70
CA SER A 103 -11.63 13.12 -4.60
C SER A 103 -11.16 13.09 -6.05
N GLY A 104 -10.20 13.94 -6.44
CA GLY A 104 -9.60 13.90 -7.77
C GLY A 104 -8.65 12.72 -7.98
N CYS A 105 -8.14 12.10 -6.91
CA CYS A 105 -7.26 10.92 -7.00
C CYS A 105 -8.07 9.63 -7.19
N ALA A 106 -7.45 8.56 -7.68
CA ALA A 106 -8.01 7.21 -7.65
C ALA A 106 -7.30 6.34 -6.61
N LEU A 107 -8.02 5.39 -6.01
CA LEU A 107 -7.48 4.51 -4.96
C LEU A 107 -7.29 3.11 -5.49
N TRP A 108 -6.12 2.53 -5.21
CA TRP A 108 -5.90 1.10 -5.26
C TRP A 108 -5.95 0.54 -3.84
N TYR A 109 -6.79 -0.49 -3.63
CA TYR A 109 -6.95 -1.18 -2.35
C TYR A 109 -7.16 -2.66 -2.63
N ASP A 110 -6.43 -3.53 -1.94
CA ASP A 110 -6.29 -4.96 -2.26
C ASP A 110 -7.60 -5.78 -2.23
N TYR A 111 -8.71 -5.23 -1.74
CA TYR A 111 -10.01 -5.91 -1.74
C TYR A 111 -10.91 -5.51 -2.91
N PHE A 112 -11.01 -4.21 -3.19
CA PHE A 112 -11.83 -3.70 -4.29
C PHE A 112 -11.06 -3.50 -5.60
N SER A 113 -9.74 -3.68 -5.60
CA SER A 113 -8.89 -3.64 -6.79
C SER A 113 -8.42 -5.03 -7.26
N VAL A 114 -8.72 -6.07 -6.48
CA VAL A 114 -8.32 -7.46 -6.74
C VAL A 114 -9.56 -8.37 -6.64
N PRO A 115 -9.77 -9.30 -7.57
CA PRO A 115 -10.86 -10.28 -7.49
C PRO A 115 -10.91 -11.05 -6.16
N GLN A 116 -12.12 -11.20 -5.60
CA GLN A 116 -12.34 -11.87 -4.31
C GLN A 116 -13.17 -13.15 -4.52
N PRO A 117 -12.55 -14.29 -4.89
CA PRO A 117 -13.26 -15.52 -5.25
C PRO A 117 -14.08 -16.13 -4.10
N ASP A 118 -13.70 -15.83 -2.85
CA ASP A 118 -14.33 -16.36 -1.66
C ASP A 118 -15.25 -15.33 -0.97
N ALA A 119 -15.48 -14.17 -1.60
CA ALA A 119 -16.45 -13.20 -1.11
C ALA A 119 -17.89 -13.77 -1.05
N PRO A 120 -18.73 -13.26 -0.13
CA PRO A 120 -20.14 -13.64 -0.06
C PRO A 120 -20.86 -13.44 -1.41
N GLY A 121 -21.77 -14.35 -1.75
CA GLY A 121 -22.59 -14.24 -2.96
C GLY A 121 -21.90 -14.69 -4.27
N VAL A 122 -20.62 -15.05 -4.26
CA VAL A 122 -19.93 -15.53 -5.46
C VAL A 122 -20.38 -16.96 -5.83
N PRO A 123 -21.01 -17.18 -7.01
CA PRO A 123 -21.42 -18.50 -7.47
C PRO A 123 -20.23 -19.44 -7.66
N CYS A 124 -20.40 -20.72 -7.32
CA CYS A 124 -19.33 -21.73 -7.40
C CYS A 124 -18.63 -21.78 -8.78
N HIS A 125 -19.39 -21.68 -9.86
CA HIS A 125 -18.87 -21.74 -11.23
C HIS A 125 -17.95 -20.56 -11.60
N ARG A 126 -18.05 -19.41 -10.90
CA ARG A 126 -17.17 -18.24 -11.14
C ARG A 126 -15.89 -18.25 -10.31
N ARG A 127 -15.82 -19.06 -9.23
CA ARG A 127 -14.70 -19.02 -8.28
C ARG A 127 -13.37 -19.38 -8.92
N ALA A 128 -13.34 -20.35 -9.83
CA ALA A 128 -12.12 -20.77 -10.51
C ALA A 128 -11.54 -19.64 -11.38
N ALA A 129 -12.39 -18.97 -12.17
CA ALA A 129 -11.98 -17.83 -12.99
C ALA A 129 -11.49 -16.66 -12.13
N LEU A 130 -12.24 -16.30 -11.06
CA LEU A 130 -11.84 -15.25 -10.13
C LEU A 130 -10.52 -15.56 -9.40
N ARG A 131 -10.25 -16.84 -9.08
CA ARG A 131 -8.96 -17.25 -8.50
C ARG A 131 -7.79 -17.04 -9.45
N ALA A 132 -7.96 -17.34 -10.73
CA ALA A 132 -6.93 -17.07 -11.74
C ALA A 132 -6.67 -15.56 -11.87
N GLU A 133 -7.73 -14.76 -12.00
CA GLU A 133 -7.60 -13.29 -12.06
C GLU A 133 -6.99 -12.70 -10.77
N MET A 134 -7.36 -13.24 -9.60
CA MET A 134 -6.76 -12.85 -8.32
C MET A 134 -5.26 -13.15 -8.29
N ALA A 135 -4.84 -14.34 -8.74
CA ALA A 135 -3.43 -14.72 -8.77
C ALA A 135 -2.60 -13.76 -9.63
N ASP A 136 -3.11 -13.38 -10.80
CA ASP A 136 -2.49 -12.41 -11.72
C ASP A 136 -2.45 -10.99 -11.12
N ALA A 137 -3.52 -10.57 -10.45
CA ALA A 137 -3.55 -9.27 -9.79
C ALA A 137 -2.58 -9.20 -8.59
N VAL A 138 -2.51 -10.26 -7.78
CA VAL A 138 -1.60 -10.37 -6.64
C VAL A 138 -0.14 -10.39 -7.09
N SER A 139 0.19 -11.14 -8.16
CA SER A 139 1.55 -11.15 -8.71
C SER A 139 1.98 -9.78 -9.27
N SER A 140 1.00 -8.96 -9.66
CA SER A 140 1.21 -7.61 -10.22
C SER A 140 1.34 -6.50 -9.16
N ILE A 141 1.10 -6.79 -7.87
CA ILE A 141 1.15 -5.79 -6.78
C ILE A 141 2.44 -4.95 -6.79
N PRO A 142 3.66 -5.51 -6.91
CA PRO A 142 4.87 -4.70 -6.96
C PRO A 142 4.90 -3.71 -8.12
N GLY A 143 4.32 -4.09 -9.27
CA GLY A 143 4.15 -3.22 -10.42
C GLY A 143 3.13 -2.11 -10.16
N TYR A 144 2.03 -2.41 -9.46
CA TYR A 144 1.04 -1.41 -9.07
C TYR A 144 1.61 -0.39 -8.09
N VAL A 145 2.36 -0.85 -7.09
CA VAL A 145 3.09 0.02 -6.16
C VAL A 145 4.04 0.95 -6.91
N ALA A 146 4.84 0.41 -7.84
CA ALA A 146 5.81 1.20 -8.60
C ALA A 146 5.17 2.22 -9.56
N ALA A 147 3.93 1.97 -10.00
CA ALA A 147 3.19 2.86 -10.90
C ALA A 147 2.33 3.89 -10.15
N ALA A 148 2.04 3.67 -8.86
CA ALA A 148 1.24 4.58 -8.06
C ALA A 148 1.97 5.92 -7.83
N THR A 149 1.20 7.01 -7.82
CA THR A 149 1.74 8.36 -7.56
C THR A 149 2.06 8.56 -6.08
N HIS A 150 1.25 7.93 -5.22
CA HIS A 150 1.35 8.03 -3.77
C HIS A 150 1.28 6.66 -3.13
N PHE A 151 2.10 6.45 -2.11
CA PHE A 151 2.06 5.27 -1.25
C PHE A 151 1.57 5.68 0.15
N VAL A 152 0.39 5.18 0.51
CA VAL A 152 -0.26 5.45 1.80
C VAL A 152 -0.31 4.16 2.60
N ILE A 153 0.20 4.22 3.82
CA ILE A 153 0.05 3.21 4.85
C ILE A 153 -1.15 3.63 5.71
N LEU A 154 -2.26 2.94 5.55
CA LEU A 154 -3.44 3.13 6.37
C LEU A 154 -3.35 2.18 7.57
N ALA A 155 -3.04 2.75 8.73
CA ALA A 155 -2.83 1.97 9.94
C ALA A 155 -3.36 2.72 11.19
N PRO A 156 -4.68 3.00 11.25
CA PRO A 156 -5.28 3.61 12.42
C PRO A 156 -5.30 2.65 13.61
N ASP A 157 -5.34 3.22 14.81
CA ASP A 157 -5.41 2.46 16.05
C ASP A 157 -6.80 1.83 16.21
N ILE A 158 -6.90 0.55 15.91
CA ILE A 158 -8.15 -0.22 15.94
C ILE A 158 -8.05 -1.31 16.98
N HIS A 159 -8.96 -1.26 17.96
CA HIS A 159 -9.12 -2.34 18.93
C HIS A 159 -9.94 -3.48 18.33
N ARG A 160 -9.38 -4.69 18.45
CA ARG A 160 -9.96 -5.99 18.16
C ARG A 160 -10.19 -6.74 19.47
N ALA A 161 -11.46 -6.95 19.81
CA ALA A 161 -11.84 -7.64 21.04
C ALA A 161 -11.48 -9.13 21.03
N ASP A 162 -11.24 -9.70 19.85
CA ASP A 162 -11.02 -11.12 19.59
C ASP A 162 -9.54 -11.56 19.61
N LEU A 163 -8.59 -10.64 19.89
CA LEU A 163 -7.17 -10.96 20.05
C LEU A 163 -6.61 -10.44 21.40
N PRO A 164 -5.86 -11.25 22.16
CA PRO A 164 -5.13 -10.77 23.33
C PRO A 164 -4.09 -9.71 22.93
N GLY A 165 -4.18 -8.50 23.51
CA GLY A 165 -3.35 -7.36 23.10
C GLY A 165 -3.77 -6.74 21.76
N GLY A 166 -5.03 -6.92 21.36
CA GLY A 166 -5.64 -6.61 20.06
C GLY A 166 -5.69 -5.15 19.62
N LEU A 167 -4.63 -4.37 19.85
CA LEU A 167 -4.46 -3.08 19.19
C LEU A 167 -3.77 -3.29 17.83
N MET A 168 -4.53 -3.08 16.77
CA MET A 168 -3.98 -2.94 15.42
C MET A 168 -3.58 -1.49 15.19
N GLY A 169 -2.50 -1.27 14.42
CA GLY A 169 -2.01 0.05 14.06
C GLY A 169 -0.69 -0.06 13.30
N TYR A 170 0.07 1.03 13.20
CA TYR A 170 1.32 1.05 12.44
C TYR A 170 2.31 -0.05 12.89
N ARG A 171 2.41 -0.30 14.20
CA ARG A 171 3.30 -1.32 14.75
C ARG A 171 2.95 -2.73 14.28
N SER A 172 1.68 -3.11 14.26
CA SER A 172 1.25 -4.43 13.79
C SER A 172 1.31 -4.53 12.27
N TRP A 173 1.00 -3.45 11.54
CA TRP A 173 1.16 -3.39 10.09
C TRP A 173 2.61 -3.70 9.67
N LYS A 174 3.60 -3.11 10.36
CA LYS A 174 5.03 -3.33 10.09
C LYS A 174 5.47 -4.79 10.21
N THR A 175 4.71 -5.66 10.89
CA THR A 175 5.09 -7.07 11.05
C THR A 175 4.57 -7.94 9.92
N ARG A 176 3.63 -7.50 9.09
CA ARG A 176 3.00 -8.32 8.04
C ARG A 176 3.91 -8.47 6.82
N GLY A 177 4.09 -9.70 6.34
CA GLY A 177 4.99 -10.03 5.21
C GLY A 177 4.64 -9.28 3.92
N TRP A 178 3.38 -9.34 3.49
CA TRP A 178 2.89 -8.61 2.31
C TRP A 178 3.08 -7.09 2.43
N CYS A 179 2.75 -6.50 3.58
CA CYS A 179 2.96 -5.07 3.83
C CYS A 179 4.44 -4.66 3.78
N ARG A 180 5.35 -5.52 4.27
CA ARG A 180 6.80 -5.31 4.13
C ARG A 180 7.24 -5.35 2.65
N LEU A 181 6.72 -6.29 1.87
CA LEU A 181 6.99 -6.37 0.43
C LEU A 181 6.51 -5.10 -0.29
N GLU A 182 5.28 -4.66 -0.05
CA GLU A 182 4.72 -3.45 -0.66
C GLU A 182 5.60 -2.23 -0.36
N ARG A 183 6.00 -2.05 0.90
CA ARG A 183 6.93 -1.00 1.31
C ARG A 183 8.26 -1.09 0.58
N MET A 184 8.82 -2.30 0.44
CA MET A 184 10.09 -2.49 -0.26
C MET A 184 9.95 -2.25 -1.77
N ALA A 185 8.87 -2.70 -2.40
CA ALA A 185 8.56 -2.42 -3.79
C ALA A 185 8.49 -0.92 -4.04
N HIS A 186 7.86 -0.15 -3.14
CA HIS A 186 7.81 1.31 -3.23
C HIS A 186 9.20 1.95 -3.18
N VAL A 187 10.01 1.58 -2.19
CA VAL A 187 11.33 2.17 -2.01
C VAL A 187 12.31 1.79 -3.14
N LEU A 188 12.21 0.55 -3.65
CA LEU A 188 13.03 0.05 -4.74
C LEU A 188 12.55 0.57 -6.11
N SER A 189 11.32 1.06 -6.22
CA SER A 189 10.79 1.66 -7.45
C SER A 189 11.57 2.91 -7.90
N LYS A 190 11.25 3.39 -9.11
CA LYS A 190 11.79 4.63 -9.66
C LYS A 190 10.87 5.79 -9.24
N GLY A 191 11.33 6.67 -8.34
CA GLY A 191 10.56 7.88 -8.02
C GLY A 191 10.74 8.42 -6.61
N ASN A 192 9.76 9.24 -6.19
CA ASN A 192 9.68 9.80 -4.86
C ASN A 192 9.39 8.71 -3.83
N GLN A 193 10.36 8.41 -2.96
CA GLN A 193 10.27 7.39 -1.91
C GLN A 193 9.45 7.83 -0.69
N CYS A 194 8.73 8.94 -0.80
CA CYS A 194 7.84 9.41 0.26
C CYS A 194 6.76 8.35 0.55
N MET A 195 6.64 7.98 1.82
CA MET A 195 5.58 7.11 2.33
C MET A 195 4.76 7.91 3.34
N MET A 196 3.45 7.87 3.18
CA MET A 196 2.52 8.58 4.05
C MET A 196 1.84 7.60 4.99
N VAL A 197 1.96 7.80 6.30
CA VAL A 197 1.25 7.01 7.29
C VAL A 197 0.04 7.79 7.77
N VAL A 198 -1.12 7.16 7.67
CA VAL A 198 -2.41 7.66 8.11
C VAL A 198 -2.83 6.83 9.32
N THR A 199 -2.72 7.43 10.51
CA THR A 199 -3.24 6.83 11.75
C THR A 199 -4.55 7.48 12.20
N ASN A 200 -4.81 8.71 11.78
CA ASN A 200 -6.05 9.44 11.98
C ASN A 200 -6.28 10.41 10.80
N ALA A 201 -7.46 11.04 10.76
CA ALA A 201 -7.84 11.93 9.67
C ALA A 201 -7.30 13.36 9.80
N GLU A 202 -6.60 13.70 10.89
CA GLU A 202 -6.09 15.05 11.14
C GLU A 202 -4.66 15.25 10.68
N ARG A 203 -3.86 14.18 10.69
CA ARG A 203 -2.42 14.24 10.43
C ARG A 203 -1.97 13.08 9.56
N VAL A 204 -1.00 13.40 8.71
CA VAL A 204 -0.27 12.41 7.90
C VAL A 204 1.19 12.50 8.29
N PHE A 205 1.79 11.34 8.57
CA PHE A 205 3.21 11.28 8.86
C PHE A 205 3.99 10.86 7.62
N GLU A 206 5.10 11.53 7.34
CA GLU A 206 6.10 11.03 6.39
C GLU A 206 7.02 10.07 7.12
N LEU A 207 7.09 8.83 6.63
CA LEU A 207 8.15 7.92 7.06
C LEU A 207 9.45 8.23 6.36
N GLY A 208 10.52 8.18 7.15
CA GLY A 208 11.87 8.32 6.66
C GLY A 208 12.28 7.27 5.64
N PRO A 209 13.26 7.59 4.78
CA PRO A 209 13.70 6.75 3.66
C PRO A 209 14.48 5.50 4.08
N TYR A 210 14.56 5.17 5.37
CA TYR A 210 15.44 4.13 5.91
C TYR A 210 14.75 3.14 6.86
N ASP A 211 13.48 3.35 7.22
CA ASP A 211 12.76 2.44 8.15
C ASP A 211 12.67 0.99 7.60
N TRP A 212 12.60 0.85 6.27
CA TRP A 212 12.58 -0.44 5.58
C TRP A 212 13.88 -1.26 5.73
N LEU A 213 15.00 -0.63 6.08
CA LEU A 213 16.30 -1.31 6.18
C LEU A 213 16.39 -2.29 7.37
N PHE A 214 15.44 -2.21 8.30
CA PHE A 214 15.43 -3.02 9.53
C PHE A 214 14.34 -4.09 9.53
N ASP A 215 13.51 -4.14 8.50
CA ASP A 215 12.31 -4.97 8.45
C ASP A 215 12.31 -5.87 7.20
N ALA A 216 13.17 -6.89 7.20
CA ALA A 216 13.25 -7.87 6.11
C ALA A 216 11.89 -8.54 5.84
N VAL A 217 11.55 -8.78 4.57
CA VAL A 217 10.24 -9.33 4.16
C VAL A 217 10.03 -10.73 4.73
N GLY A 218 11.06 -11.59 4.66
CA GLY A 218 10.98 -12.96 5.14
C GLY A 218 11.04 -13.09 6.66
N HIS A 219 11.23 -12.01 7.42
CA HIS A 219 10.91 -11.97 8.85
C HIS A 219 9.47 -11.52 9.15
N GLY A 220 8.67 -11.27 8.12
CA GLY A 220 7.26 -10.93 8.27
C GLY A 220 6.40 -12.10 8.75
N SER A 221 5.24 -11.75 9.31
CA SER A 221 4.14 -12.65 9.62
C SER A 221 3.29 -12.86 8.37
N PHE A 222 3.10 -14.12 7.99
CA PHE A 222 2.36 -14.55 6.81
C PHE A 222 1.16 -15.38 7.26
N THR A 223 0.00 -15.12 6.64
CA THR A 223 -1.18 -15.98 6.82
C THR A 223 -0.98 -17.32 6.09
N VAL A 224 -0.31 -17.30 4.94
CA VAL A 224 0.05 -18.49 4.16
C VAL A 224 1.57 -18.54 4.06
N ASP A 225 2.20 -19.50 4.74
CA ASP A 225 3.68 -19.55 4.82
C ASP A 225 4.36 -19.76 3.46
N ALA A 226 3.68 -20.43 2.51
CA ALA A 226 4.16 -20.59 1.14
C ALA A 226 4.39 -19.24 0.41
N ASP A 227 3.69 -18.17 0.81
CA ASP A 227 3.93 -16.84 0.25
C ASP A 227 5.36 -16.36 0.54
N ARG A 228 5.99 -16.79 1.65
CA ARG A 228 7.35 -16.37 2.01
C ARG A 228 8.35 -16.67 0.90
N ALA A 229 8.30 -17.89 0.35
CA ALA A 229 9.19 -18.30 -0.73
C ALA A 229 8.88 -17.52 -2.03
N ARG A 230 7.59 -17.36 -2.35
CA ARG A 230 7.14 -16.60 -3.52
C ARG A 230 7.59 -15.13 -3.45
N LEU A 231 7.44 -14.49 -2.29
CA LEU A 231 7.82 -13.09 -2.10
C LEU A 231 9.34 -12.88 -2.17
N ARG A 232 10.12 -13.89 -1.80
CA ARG A 232 11.58 -13.85 -1.91
C ARG A 232 12.03 -13.68 -3.36
N GLU A 233 11.47 -14.47 -4.28
CA GLU A 233 11.78 -14.39 -5.72
C GLU A 233 11.42 -13.02 -6.30
N VAL A 234 10.23 -12.52 -5.97
CA VAL A 234 9.77 -11.19 -6.36
C VAL A 234 10.72 -10.10 -5.85
N LEU A 235 11.15 -10.21 -4.59
CA LEU A 235 12.04 -9.23 -3.98
C LEU A 235 13.44 -9.24 -4.62
N ASP A 236 13.98 -10.42 -4.92
CA ASP A 236 15.26 -10.54 -5.63
C ASP A 236 15.20 -9.81 -6.99
N GLU A 237 14.10 -9.99 -7.74
CA GLU A 237 13.91 -9.30 -9.01
C GLU A 237 13.83 -7.76 -8.85
N LEU A 238 13.12 -7.26 -7.83
CA LEU A 238 13.03 -5.83 -7.54
C LEU A 238 14.41 -5.23 -7.21
N ILE A 239 15.22 -5.94 -6.43
CA ILE A 239 16.58 -5.53 -6.08
C ILE A 239 17.46 -5.50 -7.34
N ASP A 240 17.40 -6.53 -8.18
CA ASP A 240 18.20 -6.61 -9.42
C ASP A 240 17.84 -5.50 -10.41
N ARG A 241 16.54 -5.19 -10.55
CA ARG A 241 16.06 -4.06 -11.36
C ARG A 241 16.60 -2.73 -10.80
N LYS A 242 16.60 -2.54 -9.48
CA LYS A 242 17.13 -1.32 -8.84
C LYS A 242 18.64 -1.20 -8.99
N LEU A 243 19.40 -2.27 -8.76
CA LEU A 243 20.85 -2.31 -8.96
C LEU A 243 21.21 -1.96 -10.40
N SER A 244 20.50 -2.54 -11.37
CA SER A 244 20.70 -2.24 -12.79
C SER A 244 20.39 -0.77 -13.12
N ALA A 245 19.37 -0.18 -12.50
CA ALA A 245 19.05 1.24 -12.66
C ALA A 245 20.13 2.15 -12.06
N LEU A 246 20.62 1.85 -10.85
CA LEU A 246 21.68 2.61 -10.19
C LEU A 246 22.98 2.57 -10.99
N LEU A 247 23.34 1.40 -11.54
CA LEU A 247 24.51 1.26 -12.39
C LEU A 247 24.41 2.12 -13.65
N ARG A 248 23.26 2.13 -14.33
CA ARG A 248 23.02 3.00 -15.50
C ARG A 248 23.05 4.49 -15.17
N GLN A 249 22.65 4.87 -13.95
CA GLN A 249 22.68 6.25 -13.47
C GLN A 249 24.07 6.70 -13.00
N GLY A 250 25.02 5.76 -12.83
CA GLY A 250 26.34 6.04 -12.27
C GLY A 250 26.37 6.23 -10.74
N ASP A 251 25.28 5.96 -10.03
CA ASP A 251 25.23 6.01 -8.56
C ASP A 251 25.84 4.73 -7.96
N LEU A 252 27.17 4.65 -8.04
CA LEU A 252 27.95 3.50 -7.58
C LEU A 252 27.93 3.35 -6.06
N ASP A 253 27.74 4.44 -5.32
CA ASP A 253 27.75 4.44 -3.85
C ASP A 253 26.48 3.78 -3.30
N THR A 254 25.31 4.18 -3.80
CA THR A 254 24.04 3.52 -3.46
C THR A 254 23.98 2.10 -4.01
N TYR A 255 24.52 1.85 -5.21
CA TYR A 255 24.64 0.51 -5.79
C TYR A 255 25.39 -0.44 -4.85
N ARG A 256 26.59 -0.04 -4.38
CA ARG A 256 27.43 -0.87 -3.50
C ARG A 256 26.72 -1.15 -2.17
N ARG A 257 26.14 -0.12 -1.55
CA ARG A 257 25.37 -0.28 -0.29
C ARG A 257 24.21 -1.26 -0.45
N LEU A 258 23.40 -1.12 -1.49
CA LEU A 258 22.26 -2.00 -1.72
C LEU A 258 22.72 -3.43 -2.00
N LYS A 259 23.76 -3.60 -2.82
CA LYS A 259 24.34 -4.91 -3.15
C LYS A 259 24.83 -5.64 -1.91
N THR A 260 25.56 -4.96 -1.02
CA THR A 260 26.04 -5.55 0.24
C THR A 260 24.90 -5.95 1.17
N ARG A 261 23.78 -5.22 1.17
CA ARG A 261 22.65 -5.49 2.05
C ARG A 261 21.63 -6.50 1.50
N ARG A 262 21.79 -6.97 0.26
CA ARG A 262 20.81 -7.88 -0.39
C ARG A 262 20.43 -9.06 0.51
N SER A 263 21.41 -9.78 1.06
CA SER A 263 21.15 -10.94 1.92
C SER A 263 20.30 -10.56 3.14
N SER A 264 20.61 -9.45 3.82
CA SER A 264 19.86 -8.99 4.99
C SER A 264 18.43 -8.53 4.70
N LEU A 265 18.14 -8.14 3.46
CA LEU A 265 16.83 -7.63 3.04
C LEU A 265 15.90 -8.76 2.57
N VAL A 266 16.49 -9.82 2.02
CA VAL A 266 15.80 -10.95 1.38
C VAL A 266 15.52 -12.11 2.36
N GLN A 267 16.18 -12.13 3.53
CA GLN A 267 15.92 -13.06 4.63
C GLN A 267 14.44 -13.16 4.98
#